data_AF-A0A6J4NQB3-F1
#
_entry.id   AF-A0A6J4NQB3-F1
#
_cell.length_a   1.000
_cell.length_b   1.000
_cell.length_c   1.000
_cell.angle_alpha   90.00
_cell.angle_beta   90.00
_cell.angle_gamma   90.00
#
_symmetry.space_group_name_H-M   'P 1'
#
loop_
_entity.id
_entity.type
_entity.pdbx_description
1 polymer ?
#
loop_
_entity_poly.entity_id
_entity_poly.type
_entity_poly.pdbx_seq_one_letter_code
_entity_poly.pdbx_strand_id
1 'polypeptide(L)' 'MATLILVRHGRTTANSSGVLAGRSPGVLLDETGEQQADRAGERLSGVRLAAVVSSPLERCRQT' A
#
# COMPACT_ATOMS: atom_id res chain seq x y z
N MET A 1 9.17 -24.63 -1.28
CA MET A 1 7.82 -24.05 -1.11
C MET A 1 7.96 -22.54 -1.16
N ALA A 2 7.06 -21.82 -1.83
CA ALA A 2 7.10 -20.36 -1.92
C ALA A 2 5.99 -19.76 -1.05
N THR A 3 6.29 -18.64 -0.38
CA THR A 3 5.32 -17.84 0.38
C THR A 3 5.04 -16.56 -0.39
N LEU A 4 3.76 -16.28 -0.64
CA LEU A 4 3.32 -15.04 -1.25
C LEU A 4 2.59 -14.18 -0.22
N ILE A 5 3.06 -12.96 -0.02
CA ILE A 5 2.45 -11.98 0.88
C ILE A 5 1.70 -10.98 -0.01
N LEU A 6 0.38 -10.88 0.20
CA LEU A 6 -0.48 -9.94 -0.52
C LEU A 6 -0.83 -8.77 0.39
N VAL A 7 -0.48 -7.57 -0.04
CA VAL A 7 -0.72 -6.32 0.71
C VAL A 7 -1.59 -5.41 -0.14
N ARG A 8 -2.68 -4.92 0.44
CA ARG A 8 -3.48 -3.83 -0.14
C ARG A 8 -2.80 -2.51 0.23
N HIS A 9 -2.81 -1.54 -0.69
CA HIS A 9 -2.32 -0.19 -0.40
C HIS A 9 -3.01 0.42 0.84
N GLY A 10 -2.29 1.30 1.54
CA GLY A 10 -2.83 2.07 2.66
C GLY A 10 -4.02 2.95 2.27
N ARG A 11 -4.75 3.45 3.26
CA ARG A 11 -5.92 4.31 3.03
C ARG A 11 -5.54 5.59 2.27
N THR A 12 -6.39 5.99 1.35
CA THR A 12 -6.31 7.25 0.61
C THR A 12 -7.53 8.12 0.94
N THR A 13 -7.46 9.42 0.66
CA THR A 13 -8.62 10.33 0.79
C THR A 13 -9.82 9.85 -0.01
N ALA A 14 -9.61 9.27 -1.21
CA ALA A 14 -10.67 8.68 -2.02
C ALA A 14 -11.35 7.49 -1.33
N ASN A 15 -10.63 6.72 -0.50
CA ASN A 15 -11.24 5.63 0.26
C ASN A 15 -12.14 6.14 1.37
N SER A 16 -11.70 7.17 2.11
CA SER A 16 -12.49 7.74 3.20
C SER A 16 -13.67 8.58 2.72
N SER A 17 -13.57 9.19 1.53
CA SER A 17 -14.66 9.96 0.91
C SER A 17 -15.63 9.14 0.04
N GLY A 18 -15.47 7.80 -0.01
CA GLY A 18 -16.32 6.92 -0.82
C GLY A 18 -16.18 7.10 -2.34
N VAL A 19 -15.07 7.66 -2.81
CA VAL A 19 -14.80 7.92 -4.22
C VAL A 19 -14.11 6.72 -4.87
N LEU A 20 -14.65 6.27 -6.00
CA LEU A 20 -14.04 5.21 -6.80
C LEU A 20 -12.84 5.75 -7.60
N ALA A 21 -11.64 5.64 -7.03
CA ALA A 21 -10.41 6.17 -7.61
C ALA A 21 -9.93 5.47 -8.89
N GLY A 22 -10.22 4.17 -9.08
CA GLY A 22 -9.75 3.41 -10.26
C GLY A 22 -8.25 3.60 -10.56
N ARG A 23 -7.94 4.12 -11.76
CA ARG A 23 -6.59 4.48 -12.22
C ARG A 23 -6.34 6.00 -12.25
N SER A 24 -7.15 6.79 -11.55
CA SER A 24 -6.98 8.24 -11.49
C SER A 24 -5.60 8.59 -10.91
N PRO A 25 -4.86 9.50 -11.55
CA PRO A 25 -3.57 9.96 -11.06
C PRO A 25 -3.74 10.80 -9.78
N GLY A 26 -2.67 10.95 -9.01
CA GLY A 26 -2.64 11.85 -7.84
C GLY A 26 -3.44 11.36 -6.63
N VAL A 27 -3.90 10.10 -6.65
CA VAL A 27 -4.54 9.48 -5.48
C VAL A 27 -3.44 8.92 -4.58
N LEU A 28 -3.13 9.67 -3.53
CA LEU A 28 -2.09 9.39 -2.55
C LEU A 28 -2.67 8.83 -1.26
N LEU A 29 -1.80 8.23 -0.44
CA LEU A 29 -2.12 7.90 0.94
C LEU A 29 -2.57 9.15 1.72
N ASP A 30 -3.52 8.97 2.64
CA ASP A 30 -3.76 9.96 3.69
C ASP A 30 -2.87 9.67 4.91
N GLU A 31 -2.87 10.53 5.91
CA GLU A 31 -2.05 10.36 7.13
C GLU A 31 -2.26 9.00 7.81
N THR A 32 -3.47 8.44 7.74
CA THR A 32 -3.74 7.09 8.27
C THR A 32 -3.16 6.01 7.36
N GLY A 33 -3.22 6.21 6.05
CA GLY A 33 -2.57 5.34 5.07
C GLY A 33 -1.05 5.28 5.22
N GLU A 34 -0.40 6.40 5.48
CA GLU A 34 1.04 6.47 5.76
C GLU A 34 1.38 5.66 7.02
N GLN A 35 0.66 5.88 8.12
CA GLN A 35 0.84 5.08 9.34
C GLN A 35 0.54 3.59 9.16
N GLN A 36 -0.37 3.22 8.24
CA GLN A 36 -0.64 1.83 7.90
C GLN A 36 0.53 1.20 7.14
N ALA A 37 1.12 1.94 6.19
CA ALA A 37 2.30 1.50 5.44
C ALA A 37 3.49 1.28 6.39
N ASP A 38 3.78 2.24 7.27
CA ASP A 38 4.87 2.13 8.25
C ASP A 38 4.71 0.89 9.14
N ARG A 39 3.52 0.69 9.73
CA ARG A 39 3.23 -0.48 10.59
C ARG A 39 3.31 -1.80 9.83
N ALA A 40 2.91 -1.82 8.55
CA ALA A 40 3.06 -3.00 7.72
C ALA A 40 4.55 -3.31 7.47
N GLY A 41 5.36 -2.29 7.18
CA GLY A 41 6.81 -2.39 7.04
C GLY A 41 7.48 -2.92 8.31
N GLU A 42 7.16 -2.35 9.47
CA GLU A 42 7.65 -2.82 10.78
C GLU A 42 7.35 -4.30 11.00
N ARG A 43 6.12 -4.74 10.71
CA ARG A 43 5.70 -6.14 10.87
C ARG A 43 6.43 -7.08 9.90
N LEU A 44 6.78 -6.61 8.71
CA LEU A 44 7.49 -7.38 7.69
C LEU A 44 9.01 -7.31 7.84
N SER A 45 9.56 -6.47 8.71
CA SER A 45 11.00 -6.25 8.88
C SER A 45 11.81 -7.53 9.17
N GLY A 46 11.20 -8.53 9.80
CA GLY A 46 11.83 -9.84 10.07
C GLY A 46 11.76 -10.84 8.91
N VAL A 47 11.06 -10.52 7.82
CA VAL A 47 10.82 -11.42 6.68
C VAL A 47 11.83 -11.15 5.58
N ARG A 48 12.57 -12.19 5.16
CA ARG A 48 13.42 -12.09 3.97
C ARG A 48 12.56 -12.13 2.71
N LEU A 49 12.47 -11.00 2.01
CA LEU A 49 11.76 -10.90 0.74
C LEU A 49 12.73 -11.16 -0.41
N ALA A 50 12.41 -12.15 -1.25
CA ALA A 50 13.19 -12.42 -2.47
C ALA A 50 12.90 -11.41 -3.58
N ALA A 51 11.68 -10.85 -3.60
CA ALA A 51 11.25 -9.83 -4.54
C ALA A 51 10.08 -9.02 -3.94
N VAL A 52 9.95 -7.78 -4.40
CA VAL A 52 8.79 -6.92 -4.14
C VAL A 52 8.23 -6.47 -5.49
N VAL A 53 6.94 -6.66 -5.68
CA VAL A 53 6.22 -6.23 -6.89
C VAL A 53 5.06 -5.36 -6.44
N SER A 54 4.92 -4.20 -7.06
CA SER A 54 3.82 -3.29 -6.78
C SER A 54 3.15 -2.84 -8.07
N SER A 55 1.85 -2.54 -7.97
CA SER A 55 1.12 -1.81 -9.01
C SER A 55 1.82 -0.47 -9.27
N PRO A 56 1.80 0.05 -10.51
CA PRO A 56 2.46 1.32 -10.82
C PRO A 56 1.76 2.56 -10.23
N LEU A 57 0.60 2.40 -9.58
CA LEU A 57 -0.18 3.50 -9.00
C LEU A 57 0.52 4.07 -7.75
N GLU A 58 0.42 5.38 -7.54
CA GLU A 58 1.16 6.12 -6.50
C GLU A 58 0.88 5.57 -5.10
N ARG A 59 -0.39 5.44 -4.72
CA ARG A 59 -0.79 4.83 -3.44
C ARG A 59 -0.19 3.44 -3.18
N CYS A 60 0.02 2.64 -4.22
CA CYS A 60 0.63 1.30 -4.11
C CYS A 60 2.15 1.36 -4.00
N ARG A 61 2.79 2.42 -4.49
CA ARG A 61 4.24 2.66 -4.36
C ARG A 61 4.60 3.36 -3.06
N GLN A 62 3.68 4.15 -2.49
CA GLN A 62 3.83 4.78 -1.18
C GLN A 62 3.65 3.79 -0.03
N THR A 63 2.91 2.68 -0.25
CA THR A 63 2.77 1.59 0.72
C THR A 63 3.95 0.64 0.61
#